data_AF-A0A2R9SZ86-F1
#
_entry.id   AF-A0A2R9SZ86-F1
#
_cell.length_a   1.000
_cell.length_b   1.000
_cell.length_c   1.000
_cell.angle_alpha   90.00
_cell.angle_beta   90.00
_cell.angle_gamma   90.00
#
_symmetry.space_group_name_H-M   'P 1'
#
loop_
_entity.id
_entity.type
_entity.pdbx_description
1 polymer ?
#
loop_
_entity_poly.entity_id
_entity_poly.type
_entity_poly.pdbx_seq_one_letter_code
_entity_poly.pdbx_strand_id
1 'polypeptide(L)' 'MNIRIVPINQINAAAYNPRVDLQPIYSKYGNLKRSIEEFVYVEPIVWNKCTDNMVGGHQRYKIMVHEQ' A
#
# COMPACT_ATOMS: atom_id res chain seq x y z
N MET A 1 -0.03 -4.12 19.54
CA MET A 1 -0.29 -3.80 18.12
C MET A 1 -1.80 -3.61 17.96
N ASN A 2 -2.26 -2.50 17.37
CA ASN A 2 -3.69 -2.27 17.10
C ASN A 2 -3.90 -2.26 15.59
N ILE A 3 -4.65 -3.24 15.08
CA ILE A 3 -4.96 -3.40 13.66
C ILE A 3 -6.42 -3.03 13.46
N ARG A 4 -6.71 -2.25 12.42
CA ARG A 4 -8.06 -1.81 12.09
C ARG A 4 -8.23 -1.80 10.58
N ILE A 5 -9.47 -2.02 10.15
CA ILE A 5 -9.87 -1.73 8.77
C ILE A 5 -10.16 -0.24 8.69
N VAL A 6 -9.50 0.43 7.76
CA VAL A 6 -9.69 1.85 7.48
C VAL A 6 -9.95 2.03 5.98
N PRO A 7 -10.87 2.93 5.59
CA PRO A 7 -11.04 3.30 4.19
C PRO A 7 -9.73 3.81 3.60
N ILE A 8 -9.36 3.35 2.39
CA ILE A 8 -8.07 3.69 1.79
C ILE A 8 -7.93 5.18 1.48
N ASN A 9 -9.04 5.87 1.24
CA ASN A 9 -9.09 7.31 1.01
C ASN A 9 -8.78 8.15 2.27
N GLN A 10 -8.68 7.53 3.45
CA GLN A 10 -8.22 8.17 4.68
C GLN A 10 -6.70 8.06 4.85
N ILE A 11 -5.98 7.42 3.92
CA ILE A 11 -4.53 7.24 4.02
C ILE A 11 -3.85 8.20 3.03
N ASN A 12 -3.11 9.16 3.57
CA ASN A 12 -2.25 10.03 2.79
C ASN A 12 -0.95 9.29 2.44
N ALA A 13 -0.62 9.23 1.15
CA ALA A 13 0.69 8.75 0.72
C ALA A 13 1.79 9.67 1.28
N ALA A 14 2.96 9.10 1.63
CA ALA A 14 4.05 9.93 2.12
C ALA A 14 4.52 10.89 1.03
N ALA A 15 4.77 12.15 1.44
CA ALA A 15 5.29 13.18 0.54
C ALA A 15 6.67 12.83 -0.06
N TYR A 16 7.45 12.00 0.64
CA TYR A 16 8.74 11.50 0.17
C TYR A 16 8.80 9.98 0.28
N ASN A 17 8.97 9.31 -0.86
CA ASN A 17 9.19 7.87 -0.93
C ASN A 17 10.51 7.61 -1.70
N PRO A 18 11.61 7.24 -1.01
CA PRO A 18 12.92 7.05 -1.65
C PRO A 18 12.97 5.80 -2.53
N ARG A 19 11.97 4.90 -2.48
CA ARG A 19 11.93 3.74 -3.36
C ARG A 19 11.62 4.16 -4.79
N VAL A 20 12.27 3.47 -5.74
CA VAL A 20 11.89 3.52 -7.16
C VAL A 20 10.40 3.25 -7.28
N ASP A 21 9.73 4.10 -8.05
CA ASP A 21 8.30 4.02 -8.22
C ASP A 21 7.90 2.73 -8.94
N LEU A 22 6.94 2.01 -8.37
CA LEU A 22 6.51 0.71 -8.87
C LEU A 22 5.47 0.90 -9.97
N GLN A 23 5.89 0.76 -11.23
CA GLN A 23 5.03 0.90 -12.40
C GLN A 23 4.43 -0.45 -12.85
N PRO A 24 3.23 -0.47 -13.46
CA PRO A 24 2.60 -1.69 -13.98
C PRO A 24 3.42 -2.45 -15.02
N ILE A 25 4.31 -1.77 -15.74
CA ILE A 25 5.20 -2.37 -16.74
C ILE A 25 6.25 -3.31 -16.13
N TYR A 26 6.51 -3.20 -14.82
CA TYR A 26 7.51 -4.00 -14.15
C TYR A 26 6.92 -5.33 -13.65
N SER A 27 7.65 -6.43 -13.88
CA SER A 27 7.24 -7.77 -13.41
C SER A 27 6.96 -7.82 -11.90
N LYS A 28 7.69 -7.03 -11.11
CA LYS A 28 7.49 -6.92 -9.66
C LYS A 28 6.09 -6.40 -9.29
N TYR A 29 5.49 -5.54 -10.11
CA TYR A 29 4.11 -5.09 -9.91
C TYR A 29 3.16 -6.27 -10.04
N GLY A 30 3.24 -7.01 -11.15
CA GLY A 30 2.40 -8.18 -11.40
C GLY A 30 2.54 -9.26 -10.33
N ASN A 31 3.77 -9.53 -9.88
CA ASN A 31 4.02 -10.51 -8.82
C ASN A 31 3.38 -10.09 -7.49
N LEU A 32 3.50 -8.80 -7.10
CA LEU A 32 2.92 -8.30 -5.86
C LEU A 32 1.39 -8.25 -5.95
N LYS A 33 0.83 -7.87 -7.11
CA LYS A 33 -0.62 -7.90 -7.37
C LYS A 33 -1.16 -9.31 -7.21
N ARG A 34 -0.57 -10.29 -7.91
CA ARG A 34 -0.96 -11.71 -7.81
C ARG A 34 -0.91 -12.21 -6.38
N SER A 35 0.14 -11.87 -5.63
CA SER A 35 0.26 -12.27 -4.23
C SER A 35 -0.86 -11.68 -3.35
N ILE A 36 -1.28 -10.44 -3.58
CA ILE A 36 -2.40 -9.82 -2.85
C ILE A 36 -3.73 -10.49 -3.21
N GLU A 37 -3.94 -10.86 -4.47
CA GLU A 37 -5.16 -11.53 -4.94
C GLU A 37 -5.25 -12.98 -4.41
N GLU A 38 -4.14 -13.71 -4.41
CA GLU A 38 -4.09 -15.12 -3.97
C GLU A 38 -4.16 -15.27 -2.45
N PHE A 39 -3.41 -14.45 -1.71
CA PHE A 39 -3.24 -14.60 -0.27
C PHE A 39 -3.98 -13.54 0.56
N VAL A 40 -4.73 -12.65 -0.11
CA VAL A 40 -5.35 -11.49 0.52
C VAL A 40 -4.25 -10.60 1.17
N TYR A 41 -4.66 -9.63 1.98
CA TYR A 41 -3.76 -8.67 2.61
C TYR A 41 -3.11 -9.24 3.88
N VAL A 42 -1.98 -9.93 3.71
CA VAL A 42 -1.22 -10.55 4.82
C VAL A 42 -0.48 -9.52 5.66
N GLU A 43 0.12 -8.50 5.04
CA GLU A 43 0.93 -7.50 5.74
C GLU A 43 0.26 -6.11 5.70
N PRO A 44 -0.21 -5.57 6.84
CA PRO A 44 -0.94 -4.32 6.87
C PRO A 44 -0.07 -3.10 6.48
N ILE A 45 -0.75 -2.01 6.12
CA ILE A 45 -0.13 -0.70 5.96
C ILE A 45 0.13 -0.11 7.36
N VAL A 46 1.31 0.47 7.54
CA VAL A 46 1.64 1.22 8.77
C VAL A 46 1.34 2.68 8.51
N TRP A 47 0.49 3.27 9.34
CA TRP A 47 -0.02 4.63 9.17
C TRP A 47 -0.03 5.37 10.51
N ASN A 48 0.09 6.69 10.44
CA ASN A 48 0.01 7.56 11.60
C ASN A 48 -1.41 8.09 11.76
N LYS A 49 -2.13 7.62 12.78
CA LYS A 49 -3.53 8.02 13.06
C LYS A 49 -3.75 9.51 13.35
N CYS A 50 -2.70 10.26 13.71
CA CYS A 50 -2.83 11.68 14.07
C CYS A 50 -2.67 12.59 12.85
N THR A 51 -1.98 12.12 11.81
CA THR A 51 -1.68 12.92 10.61
C THR A 51 -2.17 12.26 9.33
N ASP A 52 -2.79 11.09 9.43
CA ASP A 52 -3.26 10.22 8.35
C ASP A 52 -2.17 9.81 7.34
N ASN A 53 -0.89 10.04 7.67
CA ASN A 53 0.21 9.77 6.76
C ASN A 53 0.64 8.31 6.85
N MET A 54 0.84 7.68 5.69
CA MET A 54 1.45 6.38 5.60
C MET A 54 2.93 6.45 6.01
N VAL A 55 3.32 5.52 6.88
CA VAL A 55 4.71 5.31 7.32
C VAL A 55 5.34 4.15 6.54
N GLY A 56 4.56 3.11 6.22
CA GLY A 56 5.05 1.92 5.52
C GLY A 56 3.95 1.21 4.73
N GLY A 57 4.33 0.48 3.68
CA GLY A 57 3.39 -0.22 2.79
C GLY A 57 3.15 0.43 1.42
N HIS A 58 3.94 1.43 1.05
CA HIS A 58 3.80 2.22 -0.19
C HIS A 58 3.54 1.42 -1.48
N GLN A 59 4.25 0.31 -1.70
CA GLN A 59 4.07 -0.50 -2.91
C GLN A 59 2.73 -1.26 -2.91
N ARG A 60 2.27 -1.72 -1.75
CA ARG A 60 0.97 -2.40 -1.62
C ARG A 60 -0.19 -1.40 -1.71
N TYR A 61 -0.03 -0.24 -1.09
CA TYR A 61 -0.97 0.89 -1.22
C TYR A 61 -1.18 1.26 -2.69
N LYS A 62 -0.09 1.37 -3.46
CA LYS A 62 -0.17 1.71 -4.89
C LYS A 62 -1.01 0.71 -5.70
N ILE A 63 -0.85 -0.59 -5.45
CA ILE A 63 -1.66 -1.62 -6.12
C ILE A 63 -3.14 -1.47 -5.73
N MET A 64 -3.45 -1.27 -4.45
CA MET A 64 -4.83 -1.11 -4.00
C MET A 64 -5.54 0.11 -4.61
N VAL A 65 -4.84 1.23 -4.77
CA VAL A 65 -5.42 2.45 -5.37
C VAL A 65 -5.63 2.30 -6.88
N HIS A 66 -4.76 1.58 -7.57
CA HIS A 66 -4.87 1.37 -9.02
C HIS A 66 -5.95 0.38 -9.43
N GLU A 67 -6.37 -0.52 -8.53
CA GLU A 67 -7.35 -1.58 -8.80
C GLU A 67 -8.73 -1.28 -8.16
N GLN A 68 -8.99 -0.03 -7.75
CA GLN A 68 -10.32 0.42 -7.33
C GLN A 68 -11.27 0.63 -8.52
#